data_AF-A0A1V5IQX9-F1
#
_entry.id   AF-A0A1V5IQX9-F1
#
_cell.length_a   1.000
_cell.length_b   1.000
_cell.length_c   1.000
_cell.angle_alpha   90.00
_cell.angle_beta   90.00
_cell.angle_gamma   90.00
#
_symmetry.space_group_name_H-M   'P 1'
#
loop_
_entity.id
_entity.type
_entity.pdbx_description
1 polymer ?
#
loop_
_entity_poly.entity_id
_entity_poly.type
_entity_poly.pdbx_seq_one_letter_code
_entity_poly.pdbx_strand_id
1 'polypeptide(L)'
;MVGFAASAASVIACAGKSDISPTAMFMVHNVSGRAQGDYHVMDKSSYVLRTANKSIAAAYMAKTGMSEKEALAMMDQETWLTAQQAVAKGLIDKIAENQNLKLVAAYQTPLIPQSVIDKVRNIVKNPLLNEAGILTPEKAQAKLNLLKLGGTK
;
A
#
# COMPACT_ATOMS: atom_id res chain seq x y z
N MET A 1 0.53 6.67 5.71
CA MET A 1 0.53 5.18 5.60
C MET A 1 -0.67 4.55 6.30
N VAL A 2 -1.21 3.44 5.77
CA VAL A 2 -2.37 2.71 6.32
C VAL A 2 -2.02 1.22 6.47
N GLY A 3 -2.43 0.58 7.57
CA GLY A 3 -2.06 -0.81 7.88
C GLY A 3 -0.71 -0.92 8.60
N PHE A 4 0.41 -0.96 7.86
CA PHE A 4 1.74 -1.02 8.46
C PHE A 4 2.86 -0.47 7.56
N ALA A 5 3.95 -0.01 8.18
CA ALA A 5 5.18 0.45 7.56
C ALA A 5 6.35 -0.41 8.07
N ALA A 6 6.65 -1.52 7.39
CA ALA A 6 7.58 -2.53 7.89
C ALA A 6 8.79 -2.71 6.96
N SER A 7 9.95 -3.00 7.54
CA SER A 7 11.18 -3.31 6.78
C SER A 7 11.52 -2.17 5.80
N ALA A 8 11.75 -2.45 4.51
CA ALA A 8 12.05 -1.43 3.50
C ALA A 8 11.05 -0.25 3.45
N ALA A 9 9.76 -0.48 3.73
CA ALA A 9 8.76 0.60 3.75
C ALA A 9 9.01 1.61 4.88
N SER A 10 9.55 1.15 6.02
CA SER A 10 9.92 2.03 7.14
C SER A 10 11.05 2.99 6.78
N VAL A 11 11.98 2.56 5.93
CA VAL A 11 13.11 3.36 5.43
C VAL A 11 12.61 4.46 4.51
N ILE A 12 11.73 4.11 3.56
CA ILE A 12 11.10 5.07 2.64
C ILE A 12 10.33 6.12 3.42
N ALA A 13 9.59 5.72 4.47
CA ALA A 13 8.87 6.63 5.33
C ALA A 13 9.77 7.65 6.06
N CYS A 14 11.05 7.31 6.28
CA CYS A 14 12.04 8.18 6.92
C CYS A 14 12.77 9.09 5.91
N ALA A 15 12.69 8.82 4.61
CA ALA A 15 13.41 9.57 3.58
C ALA A 15 12.85 10.99 3.31
N GLY A 16 11.65 11.28 3.79
CA GLY A 16 10.99 12.56 3.54
C GLY A 16 9.91 12.87 4.57
N LYS A 17 8.99 13.78 4.22
CA LYS A 17 7.83 14.08 5.07
C LYS A 17 6.83 12.92 5.00
N SER A 18 6.37 12.45 6.16
CA SER A 18 5.54 11.25 6.28
C SER A 18 4.44 11.40 7.32
N ASP A 19 3.33 10.71 7.06
CA ASP A 19 2.22 10.55 7.98
C ASP A 19 1.84 9.07 8.17
N ILE A 20 1.20 8.78 9.29
CA ILE A 20 0.78 7.42 9.64
C ILE A 20 -0.66 7.42 10.17
N SER A 21 -1.48 6.49 9.70
CA SER A 21 -2.84 6.27 10.20
C SER A 21 -2.79 5.96 11.70
N PRO A 22 -3.74 6.44 12.52
CA PRO A 22 -3.81 6.12 13.94
C PRO A 22 -3.83 4.61 14.24
N THR A 23 -4.35 3.82 13.30
CA THR A 23 -4.47 2.36 13.40
C THR A 23 -3.30 1.58 12.82
N ALA A 24 -2.29 2.26 12.25
CA ALA A 24 -1.17 1.60 11.61
C ALA A 24 0.00 1.32 12.57
N MET A 25 0.82 0.33 12.21
CA MET A 25 2.04 -0.01 12.93
C MET A 25 3.29 0.35 12.12
N PHE A 26 4.40 0.65 12.79
CA PHE A 26 5.71 0.89 12.19
C PHE A 26 6.69 -0.17 12.69
N MET A 27 7.42 -0.83 11.81
CA MET A 27 8.34 -1.90 12.16
C MET A 27 9.73 -1.69 11.57
N VAL A 28 10.74 -1.96 12.40
CA VAL A 28 12.15 -1.85 12.09
C VAL A 28 12.84 -3.17 12.45
N HIS A 29 13.65 -3.71 11.56
CA HIS A 29 14.40 -4.94 11.80
C HIS A 29 15.68 -4.97 10.98
N ASN A 30 16.57 -5.91 11.28
CA ASN A 30 17.82 -6.10 10.56
C ASN A 30 17.60 -6.53 9.09
N VAL A 31 18.53 -6.12 8.24
CA VAL A 31 18.64 -6.66 6.89
C VAL A 31 18.94 -8.16 7.01
N SER A 32 18.11 -8.97 6.34
CA SER A 32 18.24 -10.42 6.32
C SER A 32 18.53 -10.92 4.90
N GLY A 33 19.21 -12.06 4.83
CA GLY A 33 19.60 -12.68 3.58
C GLY A 33 19.90 -14.17 3.77
N ARG A 34 20.24 -14.86 2.68
CA ARG A 34 20.65 -16.26 2.68
C ARG A 34 21.99 -16.39 1.97
N ALA A 35 22.84 -17.29 2.44
CA ALA A 35 24.09 -17.65 1.81
C ALA A 35 24.31 -19.16 1.93
N GLN A 36 25.05 -19.74 0.98
CA GLN A 36 25.42 -21.16 0.99
C GLN A 36 26.86 -21.28 0.47
N GLY A 37 27.71 -21.99 1.21
CA GLY A 37 29.14 -22.12 0.90
C GLY A 37 29.96 -22.45 2.15
N ASP A 38 31.27 -22.30 2.05
CA ASP A 38 32.19 -22.45 3.17
C ASP A 38 32.19 -21.22 4.11
N TYR A 39 33.07 -21.24 5.11
CA TYR A 39 33.18 -20.16 6.08
C TYR A 39 33.53 -18.81 5.47
N HIS A 40 34.33 -18.77 4.39
CA HIS A 40 34.64 -17.51 3.70
C HIS A 40 33.39 -16.88 3.07
N VAL A 41 32.49 -17.71 2.51
CA VAL A 41 31.20 -17.22 2.00
C VAL A 41 30.34 -16.69 3.14
N MET A 42 30.31 -17.37 4.28
CA MET A 42 29.52 -16.94 5.45
C MET A 42 30.05 -15.62 6.02
N ASP A 43 31.37 -15.48 6.17
CA ASP A 43 32.01 -14.26 6.67
C ASP A 43 31.74 -13.07 5.75
N LYS A 44 31.86 -13.27 4.43
CA LYS A 44 31.54 -12.24 3.44
C LYS A 44 30.07 -11.85 3.50
N SER A 45 29.16 -12.82 3.63
CA SER A 45 27.72 -12.54 3.73
C SER A 45 27.40 -11.74 5.00
N SER A 46 27.95 -12.15 6.15
CA SER A 46 27.83 -11.44 7.43
C SER A 46 28.32 -9.99 7.32
N TYR A 47 29.50 -9.78 6.71
CA TYR A 47 30.03 -8.44 6.47
C TYR A 47 29.09 -7.57 5.63
N VAL A 48 28.53 -8.11 4.55
CA VAL A 48 27.57 -7.40 3.68
C VAL A 48 26.31 -7.03 4.45
N LEU A 49 25.73 -7.96 5.21
CA LEU A 49 24.51 -7.70 6.01
C LEU A 49 24.75 -6.63 7.07
N ARG A 50 25.89 -6.68 7.78
CA ARG A 50 26.25 -5.63 8.76
C ARG A 50 26.46 -4.27 8.09
N THR A 51 27.05 -4.24 6.90
CA THR A 51 27.22 -3.00 6.13
C THR A 51 25.86 -2.44 5.70
N ALA A 52 24.97 -3.31 5.23
CA ALA A 52 23.60 -2.93 4.88
C ALA A 52 22.82 -2.39 6.09
N ASN A 53 22.94 -3.03 7.26
CA ASN A 53 22.32 -2.53 8.51
C ASN A 53 22.75 -1.09 8.81
N LYS A 54 24.04 -0.77 8.70
CA LYS A 54 24.53 0.60 8.92
C LYS A 54 23.94 1.59 7.92
N SER A 55 23.84 1.20 6.65
CA SER A 55 23.23 2.03 5.60
C SER A 55 21.75 2.32 5.89
N ILE A 56 20.99 1.30 6.29
CA ILE A 56 19.58 1.45 6.66
C ILE A 56 19.43 2.28 7.95
N ALA A 57 20.25 2.03 8.97
CA ALA A 57 20.26 2.77 10.22
C ALA A 57 20.48 4.28 9.99
N ALA A 58 21.32 4.65 9.02
CA ALA A 58 21.57 6.04 8.68
C ALA A 58 20.29 6.80 8.28
N ALA A 59 19.31 6.13 7.65
CA ALA A 59 18.03 6.76 7.33
C ALA A 59 17.21 7.09 8.59
N TYR A 60 17.19 6.20 9.59
CA TYR A 60 16.54 6.44 10.87
C TYR A 60 17.24 7.53 11.67
N MET A 61 18.58 7.51 11.68
CA MET A 61 19.39 8.56 12.31
C MET A 61 19.10 9.93 11.67
N ALA A 62 19.12 10.01 10.34
CA ALA A 62 18.85 11.25 9.63
C ALA A 62 17.45 11.82 9.92
N LYS A 63 16.46 10.95 10.08
CA LYS A 63 15.07 11.34 10.35
C LYS A 63 14.84 11.79 11.80
N THR A 64 15.50 11.13 12.76
CA THR A 64 15.19 11.25 14.20
C THR A 64 16.24 11.99 15.02
N GLY A 65 17.48 12.08 14.53
CA GLY A 65 18.63 12.53 15.29
C GLY A 65 19.19 11.50 16.29
N MET A 66 18.66 10.27 16.34
CA MET A 66 19.18 9.23 17.24
C MET A 66 20.59 8.78 16.84
N SER A 67 21.32 8.20 17.79
CA SER A 67 22.66 7.65 17.53
C SER A 67 22.61 6.35 16.70
N GLU A 68 23.71 6.03 16.01
CA GLU A 68 23.85 4.74 15.29
C GLU A 68 23.60 3.56 16.23
N LYS A 69 24.09 3.63 17.47
CA LYS A 69 23.91 2.57 18.46
C LYS A 69 22.43 2.34 18.77
N GLU A 70 21.65 3.40 18.93
CA GLU A 70 20.21 3.29 19.20
C GLU A 70 19.45 2.75 17.98
N ALA A 71 19.78 3.24 16.78
CA ALA A 71 19.17 2.76 15.54
C ALA A 71 19.44 1.26 15.33
N LEU A 72 20.69 0.82 15.48
CA LEU A 72 21.07 -0.58 15.35
C LEU A 72 20.44 -1.45 16.44
N ALA A 73 20.38 -0.99 17.70
CA ALA A 73 19.72 -1.72 18.77
C ALA A 73 18.22 -1.92 18.51
N MET A 74 17.55 -0.89 17.95
CA MET A 74 16.15 -0.98 17.55
C MET A 74 15.94 -1.99 16.40
N MET A 75 16.86 -2.04 15.44
CA MET A 75 16.84 -3.03 14.36
C MET A 75 17.10 -4.46 14.84
N ASP A 76 18.05 -4.63 15.77
CA ASP A 76 18.39 -5.94 16.37
C ASP A 76 17.21 -6.54 17.15
N GLN A 77 16.40 -5.70 17.80
CA GLN A 77 15.25 -6.15 18.59
C GLN A 77 14.02 -6.54 17.76
N GLU A 78 14.03 -6.31 16.44
CA GLU A 78 12.81 -6.34 15.60
C GLU A 78 11.68 -5.54 16.27
N THR A 79 11.79 -4.22 16.20
CA THR A 79 10.91 -3.32 16.96
C THR A 79 9.63 -3.04 16.20
N TRP A 80 8.49 -3.32 16.84
CA TRP A 80 7.15 -2.95 16.39
C TRP A 80 6.60 -1.78 17.24
N LEU A 81 6.14 -0.73 16.58
CA LEU A 81 5.69 0.53 17.19
C LEU A 81 4.27 0.87 16.75
N THR A 82 3.47 1.43 17.66
CA THR A 82 2.22 2.10 17.30
C THR A 82 2.49 3.40 16.55
N ALA A 83 1.47 3.95 15.88
CA ALA A 83 1.52 5.27 15.26
C ALA A 83 2.03 6.37 16.21
N GLN A 84 1.55 6.39 17.45
CA GLN A 84 1.95 7.36 18.47
C GLN A 84 3.42 7.20 18.85
N GLN A 85 3.88 5.96 19.05
CA GLN A 85 5.27 5.67 19.40
C GLN A 85 6.23 6.03 18.25
N ALA A 86 5.84 5.76 17.01
CA ALA A 86 6.63 6.11 15.83
C ALA A 86 6.80 7.64 15.71
N VAL A 87 5.73 8.41 15.94
CA VAL A 87 5.79 9.88 15.96
C VAL A 87 6.61 10.39 17.15
N ALA A 88 6.42 9.82 18.34
CA ALA A 88 7.18 10.21 19.53
C ALA A 88 8.69 9.97 19.38
N LYS A 89 9.09 8.94 18.63
CA LYS A 89 10.48 8.65 18.28
C LYS A 89 11.01 9.47 17.09
N GLY A 90 10.16 10.29 16.46
CA GLY A 90 10.48 11.08 15.29
C GLY A 90 10.59 10.29 13.99
N LEU A 91 10.30 8.98 13.99
CA LEU A 91 10.38 8.12 12.80
C LEU A 91 9.31 8.49 11.75
N ILE A 92 8.22 9.13 12.19
CA ILE A 92 7.15 9.68 11.37
C ILE A 92 6.85 11.11 11.86
N ASP A 93 6.53 12.04 10.95
CA ASP A 93 6.31 13.44 11.35
C ASP A 93 4.99 13.67 12.07
N LYS A 94 3.92 12.98 11.66
CA LYS A 94 2.60 13.14 12.30
C LYS A 94 1.67 11.95 12.10
N ILE A 95 0.67 11.88 12.97
CA ILE A 95 -0.49 11.03 12.77
C ILE A 95 -1.39 11.70 11.72
N ALA A 96 -1.83 10.94 10.73
CA ALA A 96 -2.78 11.42 9.74
C ALA A 96 -4.10 11.78 10.46
N GLU A 97 -4.55 13.02 10.29
CA GLU A 97 -5.90 13.42 10.66
C GLU A 97 -6.90 12.64 9.79
N ASN A 98 -8.09 12.37 10.34
CA ASN A 98 -9.17 11.56 9.77
C ASN A 98 -9.49 11.94 8.31
N GLN A 99 -8.67 11.50 7.37
CA GLN A 99 -9.06 11.38 5.99
C GLN A 99 -10.08 10.25 5.97
N ASN A 100 -11.07 10.30 5.09
CA ASN A 100 -11.98 9.19 4.81
C ASN A 100 -11.19 7.98 4.28
N LEU A 101 -10.40 7.36 5.16
CA LEU A 101 -9.56 6.22 4.92
C LEU A 101 -10.52 5.05 4.81
N LYS A 102 -10.94 4.76 3.59
CA LYS A 102 -11.66 3.53 3.29
C LYS A 102 -10.68 2.39 3.55
N LEU A 103 -10.82 1.77 4.72
CA LEU A 103 -10.19 0.49 4.99
C LEU A 103 -10.72 -0.51 3.96
N VAL A 104 -9.81 -1.14 3.24
CA VAL A 104 -10.11 -2.14 2.21
C VAL A 104 -9.39 -3.42 2.60
N ALA A 105 -10.10 -4.55 2.55
CA ALA A 105 -9.53 -5.86 2.80
C ALA A 105 -8.78 -6.36 1.55
N ALA A 106 -7.70 -5.67 1.18
CA ALA A 106 -6.84 -6.04 0.06
C ALA A 106 -5.40 -6.21 0.55
N TYR A 107 -4.84 -7.39 0.29
CA TYR A 107 -3.45 -7.71 0.58
C TYR A 107 -2.80 -8.20 -0.70
N GLN A 108 -1.79 -7.46 -1.18
CA GLN A 108 -1.03 -7.74 -2.41
C GLN A 108 -1.84 -7.78 -3.72
N THR A 109 -3.14 -7.50 -3.70
CA THR A 109 -3.98 -7.39 -4.90
C THR A 109 -4.13 -5.93 -5.34
N PRO A 110 -4.09 -5.63 -6.65
CA PRO A 110 -4.40 -4.30 -7.14
C PRO A 110 -5.80 -3.88 -6.70
N LEU A 111 -5.90 -2.69 -6.11
CA LEU A 111 -7.20 -2.14 -5.73
C LEU A 111 -8.02 -1.83 -6.98
N ILE A 112 -9.29 -2.24 -6.98
CA ILE A 112 -10.24 -1.81 -8.00
C ILE A 112 -10.37 -0.28 -7.91
N PRO A 113 -10.14 0.46 -9.01
CA PRO A 113 -10.25 1.92 -8.99
C PRO A 113 -11.66 2.37 -8.55
N GLN A 114 -11.71 3.48 -7.80
CA GLN A 114 -12.98 4.02 -7.30
C GLN A 114 -13.97 4.32 -8.45
N SER A 115 -13.48 4.73 -9.62
CA SER A 115 -14.29 4.95 -10.83
C SER A 115 -15.02 3.70 -11.31
N VAL A 116 -14.41 2.52 -11.20
CA VAL A 116 -15.02 1.24 -11.57
C VAL A 116 -16.09 0.86 -10.54
N ILE A 117 -15.80 1.03 -9.25
CA ILE A 117 -16.77 0.79 -8.18
C ILE A 117 -18.00 1.69 -8.35
N ASP A 118 -17.78 2.97 -8.64
CA ASP A 118 -18.85 3.94 -8.80
C ASP A 118 -19.68 3.66 -10.07
N LYS A 119 -19.03 3.23 -11.16
CA LYS A 119 -19.72 2.80 -12.38
C LYS A 119 -20.62 1.58 -12.12
N VAL A 120 -20.10 0.54 -11.47
CA VAL A 120 -20.90 -0.66 -11.11
C VAL A 120 -22.04 -0.28 -10.17
N ARG A 121 -21.78 0.54 -9.14
CA ARG A 121 -22.80 1.00 -8.21
C ARG A 121 -23.91 1.78 -8.93
N ASN A 122 -23.56 2.62 -9.89
CA ASN A 122 -24.53 3.38 -10.69
C ASN A 122 -25.34 2.48 -11.62
N ILE A 123 -24.74 1.45 -12.22
CA ILE A 123 -25.46 0.43 -13.00
C ILE A 123 -26.47 -0.32 -12.12
N VAL A 124 -26.07 -0.72 -10.90
CA VAL A 124 -26.96 -1.44 -9.97
C VAL A 124 -28.08 -0.54 -9.44
N LYS A 125 -27.80 0.74 -9.15
CA LYS A 125 -28.80 1.69 -8.62
C LYS A 125 -29.76 2.20 -9.69
N ASN A 126 -29.28 2.39 -10.92
CA ASN A 126 -30.07 2.86 -12.04
C ASN A 126 -29.86 1.94 -13.25
N PRO A 127 -30.42 0.72 -13.21
CA PRO A 127 -30.27 -0.26 -14.30
C PRO A 127 -30.82 0.26 -15.65
N LEU A 128 -31.72 1.25 -15.61
CA LEU A 128 -32.38 1.82 -16.79
C LEU A 128 -31.65 3.03 -17.42
N LEU A 129 -30.60 3.59 -16.78
CA LEU A 129 -29.88 4.76 -17.32
C LEU A 129 -28.58 4.43 -18.04
N ASN A 130 -28.08 3.19 -17.94
CA ASN A 130 -26.88 2.73 -18.66
C ASN A 130 -27.22 1.93 -19.92
N GLU A 131 -28.31 2.30 -20.57
CA GLU A 131 -28.71 1.83 -21.89
C GLU A 131 -27.89 2.52 -23.00
N ALA A 132 -26.56 2.44 -22.89
CA ALA A 132 -25.69 2.36 -24.08
C ALA A 132 -25.62 0.90 -24.59
N GLY A 133 -26.72 0.15 -24.46
CA GLY A 133 -26.76 -1.30 -24.66
C GLY A 133 -28.09 -1.78 -25.20
N ILE A 134 -28.33 -1.57 -26.50
CA ILE A 134 -29.10 -2.42 -27.44
C ILE A 134 -30.59 -2.74 -27.11
N LEU A 135 -31.13 -2.53 -25.90
CA LEU A 135 -32.37 -3.16 -25.44
C LEU A 135 -33.40 -2.24 -24.75
N THR A 136 -33.35 -0.92 -24.97
CA THR A 136 -34.48 -0.06 -24.55
C THR A 136 -35.77 -0.56 -25.23
N PRO A 137 -36.92 -0.60 -24.52
CA PRO A 137 -38.21 -1.00 -25.10
C PRO A 137 -38.55 -0.23 -26.38
N GLU A 138 -38.18 1.04 -26.45
CA GLU A 138 -38.38 1.91 -27.62
C GLU A 138 -37.53 1.47 -28.83
N LYS A 139 -36.26 1.10 -28.65
CA LYS A 139 -35.42 0.57 -29.76
C LYS A 139 -35.82 -0.85 -30.15
N ALA A 140 -36.24 -1.68 -29.20
CA ALA A 140 -36.80 -3.00 -29.48
C ALA A 140 -38.10 -2.89 -30.31
N GLN A 141 -38.97 -1.94 -29.97
CA GLN A 141 -40.19 -1.64 -30.72
C GLN A 141 -39.88 -1.06 -32.10
N ALA A 142 -38.89 -0.16 -32.21
CA ALA A 142 -38.45 0.38 -33.50
C ALA A 142 -37.88 -0.72 -34.43
N LYS A 143 -37.10 -1.66 -33.88
CA LYS A 143 -36.55 -2.80 -34.63
C LYS A 143 -37.64 -3.80 -35.05
N LEU A 144 -38.63 -4.03 -34.18
CA LEU A 144 -39.81 -4.84 -34.50
C LEU A 144 -40.64 -4.21 -35.62
N ASN A 145 -40.82 -2.89 -35.59
CA ASN A 145 -41.53 -2.15 -36.63
C ASN A 145 -40.76 -2.20 -37.97
N LEU A 146 -39.43 -2.09 -37.95
CA LEU A 146 -38.57 -2.24 -39.13
C LEU A 146 -38.62 -3.66 -39.75
N LEU A 147 -38.63 -4.71 -38.94
CA LEU A 147 -38.81 -6.08 -39.43
C LEU A 147 -40.18 -6.31 -40.07
N LYS A 148 -41.23 -5.68 -39.54
CA LYS A 148 -42.58 -5.72 -40.12
C LYS A 148 -42.70 -4.95 -41.45
N LEU A 149 -41.84 -3.96 -41.68
CA LEU A 149 -41.78 -3.18 -42.93
C LEU A 149 -41.00 -3.89 -44.05
N GLY A 150 -40.04 -4.76 -43.72
CA GLY A 150 -39.25 -5.53 -44.70
C GLY A 150 -39.91 -6.84 -45.18
N GLY A 151 -41.08 -7.20 -44.64
CA GLY A 151 -41.79 -8.44 -44.95
C GLY A 151 -42.93 -8.25 -45.96
N THR A 152 -42.63 -7.72 -47.15
CA THR A 152 -43.52 -7.80 -48.34
C THR A 152 -42.69 -7.86 -49.62
N LYS A 153 -42.12 -9.03 -49.90
CA LYS A 153 -42.43 -9.89 -51.07
C LYS A 153 -41.61 -11.17 -51.00
#